data_AF-A0A1V6IA52-F1
#
_entry.id   AF-A0A1V6IA52-F1
#
_cell.length_a   1.000
_cell.length_b   1.000
_cell.length_c   1.000
_cell.angle_alpha   90.00
_cell.angle_beta   90.00
_cell.angle_gamma   90.00
#
_symmetry.space_group_name_H-M   'P 1'
#
loop_
_entity.id
_entity.type
_entity.pdbx_description
1 polymer ?
#
loop_
_entity_poly.entity_id
_entity_poly.type
_entity_poly.pdbx_seq_one_letter_code
_entity_poly.pdbx_strand_id
1 'polypeptide(L)' 'MKSMEDKENFELKDEYNFSQGIRGRFYKPKKVSTNIRLDNDIVIYYKKLATEKKVAYQTLMNEALRKSISLPS' A
#
# COMPACT_ATOMS: atom_id res chain seq x y z
N MET A 1 13.09 39.96 16.22
CA MET A 1 12.33 39.50 17.40
C MET A 1 10.90 39.31 16.92
N LYS A 2 10.43 38.07 16.73
CA LYS A 2 9.05 37.83 16.28
C LYS A 2 8.15 38.00 17.51
N SER A 3 7.25 38.98 17.46
CA SER A 3 6.35 39.38 18.54
C SER A 3 5.50 38.19 19.03
N MET A 4 5.31 38.12 20.35
CA MET A 4 4.55 37.07 21.02
C MET A 4 3.04 37.12 20.70
N GLU A 5 2.54 38.20 20.09
CA GLU A 5 1.12 38.40 19.79
C GLU A 5 0.57 37.53 18.64
N ASP A 6 1.43 36.96 17.78
CA ASP A 6 0.96 36.11 16.66
C ASP A 6 0.60 34.66 17.10
N LYS A 7 0.79 34.31 18.38
CA LYS A 7 0.59 32.93 18.89
C LYS A 7 -0.81 32.66 19.45
N GLU A 8 -1.62 33.68 19.73
CA GLU A 8 -2.90 33.51 20.43
C GLU A 8 -4.11 33.27 19.53
N ASN A 9 -3.98 33.43 18.20
CA ASN A 9 -5.08 33.24 17.23
C ASN A 9 -4.84 32.07 16.25
N PHE A 10 -4.31 30.94 16.74
CA PHE A 10 -4.32 29.72 15.94
C PHE A 10 -5.60 28.92 16.19
N GLU A 11 -6.69 29.34 15.55
CA GLU A 11 -7.93 28.55 15.51
C GLU A 11 -7.76 27.39 14.53
N LEU A 12 -7.89 26.16 15.05
CA LEU A 12 -7.94 24.96 14.22
C LEU A 12 -9.24 25.02 13.40
N LYS A 13 -9.15 24.89 12.07
CA LYS A 13 -10.35 24.86 11.23
C LYS A 13 -11.14 23.58 11.51
N ASP A 14 -12.46 23.69 11.61
CA ASP A 14 -13.35 22.54 11.87
C ASP A 14 -13.29 21.47 10.76
N GLU A 15 -12.98 21.87 9.53
CA GLU A 15 -12.95 20.97 8.40
C GLU A 15 -11.62 21.05 7.64
N TYR A 16 -10.87 19.95 7.68
CA TYR A 16 -9.65 19.77 6.93
C TYR A 16 -9.92 18.91 5.69
N ASN A 17 -9.69 19.48 4.51
CA ASN A 17 -9.83 18.76 3.25
C ASN A 17 -8.58 17.90 2.98
N PHE A 18 -8.68 16.60 3.27
CA PHE A 18 -7.62 15.61 3.02
C PHE A 18 -7.71 14.96 1.63
N SER A 19 -8.47 15.51 0.69
CA SER A 19 -8.65 14.93 -0.66
C SER A 19 -7.34 14.81 -1.44
N GLN A 20 -6.37 15.70 -1.17
CA GLN A 20 -5.01 15.67 -1.73
C GLN A 20 -3.99 14.96 -0.81
N GLY A 21 -4.48 14.21 0.18
CA GLY A 21 -3.65 13.47 1.13
C GLY A 21 -2.86 12.37 0.44
N ILE A 22 -1.59 12.63 0.18
CA ILE A 22 -0.66 11.62 -0.34
C ILE A 22 -0.49 10.57 0.76
N ARG A 23 -0.74 9.29 0.45
CA ARG A 23 -0.51 8.19 1.40
C ARG A 23 0.93 8.29 1.90
N GLY A 24 1.09 8.56 3.19
CA GLY A 24 2.41 8.77 3.78
C GLY A 24 3.32 7.55 3.57
N ARG A 25 4.64 7.78 3.61
CA ARG A 25 5.71 6.77 3.45
C ARG A 25 5.60 5.54 4.39
N PHE A 26 4.67 5.57 5.33
CA PHE A 26 4.39 4.53 6.32
C PHE A 26 3.13 3.70 6.02
N TYR A 27 2.47 3.89 4.88
CA TYR A 27 1.33 3.05 4.51
C TYR A 27 1.78 1.60 4.33
N LYS A 28 1.49 0.77 5.33
CA LYS A 28 1.68 -0.67 5.26
C LYS A 28 0.40 -1.29 4.70
N PRO A 29 0.42 -1.88 3.49
CA PRO A 29 -0.74 -2.59 2.98
C PRO A 29 -1.10 -3.72 3.95
N LYS A 30 -2.31 -3.65 4.53
CA LYS A 30 -2.84 -4.66 5.44
C LYS A 30 -3.10 -5.93 4.62
N LYS A 31 -2.27 -6.96 4.82
CA LYS A 31 -2.49 -8.27 4.22
C LYS A 31 -3.77 -8.84 4.82
N VAL A 32 -4.77 -9.08 3.98
CA VAL A 32 -5.99 -9.77 4.37
C VAL A 32 -5.82 -11.24 3.98
N SER A 33 -6.11 -12.13 4.92
CA SER A 33 -6.21 -13.56 4.61
C SER A 33 -7.54 -13.80 3.92
N THR A 34 -7.50 -14.02 2.62
CA THR A 34 -8.69 -14.29 1.79
C THR A 34 -8.50 -15.63 1.09
N ASN A 35 -9.56 -16.44 1.02
CA ASN A 35 -9.57 -17.65 0.22
C ASN A 35 -9.97 -17.29 -1.23
N ILE A 36 -9.05 -17.47 -2.17
CA ILE A 36 -9.27 -17.25 -3.61
C ILE A 36 -9.02 -18.56 -4.36
N ARG A 37 -9.83 -18.84 -5.38
CA ARG A 37 -9.59 -19.97 -6.29
C ARG A 37 -8.64 -19.51 -7.38
N LEU A 38 -7.55 -20.25 -7.56
CA LEU A 38 -6.54 -20.05 -8.59
C LEU A 38 -6.31 -21.37 -9.29
N ASP A 39 -5.96 -21.30 -10.56
CA ASP A 39 -5.60 -22.48 -11.33
C ASP A 39 -4.29 -23.09 -10.79
N ASN A 40 -4.20 -24.41 -10.86
CA ASN A 40 -3.10 -25.17 -10.26
C ASN A 40 -1.75 -24.87 -10.94
N ASP A 41 -1.76 -24.63 -12.24
CA ASP A 41 -0.58 -24.25 -13.04
C ASP A 41 0.01 -22.91 -12.58
N ILE A 42 -0.83 -21.91 -12.29
CA ILE A 42 -0.43 -20.61 -11.73
C ILE A 42 0.26 -20.82 -10.38
N VAL A 43 -0.34 -21.62 -9.50
CA VAL A 43 0.22 -21.92 -8.18
C VAL A 43 1.57 -22.64 -8.31
N ILE A 44 1.69 -23.61 -9.20
CA ILE A 44 2.93 -24.34 -9.46
C ILE A 44 4.02 -23.39 -10.00
N TYR A 45 3.68 -22.52 -10.95
CA TYR A 45 4.58 -21.54 -11.51
C TYR A 45 5.18 -20.63 -10.42
N TYR A 46 4.33 -20.03 -9.58
CA TYR A 46 4.80 -19.15 -8.51
C TYR A 46 5.55 -19.90 -7.41
N LYS A 47 5.25 -21.18 -7.15
CA LYS A 47 6.04 -22.02 -6.24
C LYS A 47 7.45 -22.28 -6.76
N LYS A 48 7.61 -22.58 -8.05
CA LYS A 48 8.94 -22.76 -8.66
C LYS A 48 9.75 -21.46 -8.61
N LEU A 49 9.12 -20.34 -9.00
CA LEU A 49 9.74 -19.02 -8.98
C LEU A 49 10.14 -18.57 -7.55
N ALA A 50 9.33 -18.92 -6.56
CA ALA A 50 9.59 -18.69 -5.14
C ALA A 50 10.85 -19.43 -4.65
N THR A 51 11.03 -20.68 -5.07
CA THR A 51 12.21 -21.49 -4.74
C THR A 51 13.49 -20.85 -5.30
N GLU A 52 13.46 -20.40 -6.55
CA GLU A 52 14.60 -19.73 -7.19
C GLU A 52 14.97 -18.41 -6.50
N LYS A 53 13.96 -17.59 -6.17
CA LYS A 53 14.17 -16.27 -5.57
C LYS A 53 14.35 -16.31 -4.04
N LYS A 54 14.16 -17.46 -3.39
CA LYS A 54 14.13 -17.62 -1.92
C LYS A 54 13.12 -16.68 -1.24
N VAL A 55 11.99 -16.41 -1.89
CA VAL A 55 10.89 -15.58 -1.37
C VAL A 55 9.60 -16.40 -1.32
N ALA A 56 8.69 -16.13 -0.40
CA ALA A 56 7.39 -16.80 -0.36
C ALA A 56 6.57 -16.57 -1.66
N TYR A 57 5.97 -17.63 -2.21
CA TYR A 57 5.16 -17.57 -3.43
C TYR A 57 3.98 -16.57 -3.31
N GLN A 58 3.41 -16.43 -2.12
CA GLN A 58 2.35 -15.46 -1.84
C GLN A 58 2.83 -14.01 -2.00
N THR A 59 4.10 -13.72 -1.69
CA THR A 59 4.67 -12.38 -1.86
C THR A 59 4.81 -12.04 -3.34
N LEU A 60 5.35 -12.99 -4.13
CA LEU A 60 5.50 -12.83 -5.59
C LEU A 60 4.15 -12.69 -6.30
N MET A 61 3.17 -13.48 -5.88
CA MET A 61 1.82 -13.41 -6.40
C MET A 61 1.16 -12.07 -6.08
N ASN A 62 1.28 -11.58 -4.84
CA ASN A 62 0.77 -10.25 -4.46
C ASN A 62 1.46 -9.11 -5.24
N GLU A 63 2.75 -9.22 -5.51
CA GLU A 63 3.49 -8.22 -6.30
C GLU A 63 3.00 -8.19 -7.75
N ALA A 64 2.81 -9.35 -8.37
CA ALA A 64 2.25 -9.44 -9.72
C ALA A 64 0.84 -8.85 -9.81
N LEU A 65 -0.02 -9.16 -8.83
CA LEU A 65 -1.37 -8.58 -8.72
C LEU A 65 -1.33 -7.05 -8.50
N ARG A 66 -0.36 -6.54 -7.72
CA ARG A 66 -0.20 -5.08 -7.58
C ARG A 66 0.25 -4.43 -8.88
N LYS A 67 1.13 -5.08 -9.64
CA LYS A 67 1.60 -4.57 -10.91
C LYS A 67 0.46 -4.45 -11.93
N SER A 68 -0.46 -5.42 -11.98
CA SER A 68 -1.62 -5.34 -12.89
C SER A 68 -2.59 -4.21 -12.51
N ILE A 69 -2.78 -3.93 -11.22
CA ILE A 69 -3.63 -2.81 -10.75
C ILE A 69 -2.94 -1.46 -10.93
N SER A 70 -1.61 -1.41 -10.82
CA SER A 70 -0.82 -0.18 -10.92
C SER A 70 -0.49 0.22 -12.36
N LEU A 71 -0.72 -0.65 -13.34
CA LEU A 71 -0.64 -0.29 -14.75
C LEU A 71 -1.90 0.54 -15.08
N PRO A 72 -1.78 1.86 -15.31
CA PRO A 72 -2.90 2.62 -15.87
C PRO A 72 -3.25 1.98 -17.22
N SER A 73 -4.54 1.75 -17.44
CA SER A 73 -5.08 1.29 -18.72
C SER A 73 -4.86 2.32 -19.83
#